data_AF-A0A9Q0REW4-F1
#
_entry.id   AF-A0A9Q0REW4-F1
#
_cell.length_a   1.000
_cell.length_b   1.000
_cell.length_c   1.000
_cell.angle_alpha   90.00
_cell.angle_beta   90.00
_cell.angle_gamma   90.00
#
_symmetry.space_group_name_H-M   'P 1'
#
loop_
_entity.id
_entity.type
_entity.pdbx_description
1 polymer ?
#
loop_
_entity_poly.entity_id
_entity_poly.type
_entity_poly.pdbx_seq_one_letter_code
_entity_poly.pdbx_strand_id
1 'polypeptide(L)'
;MDPLDFIRAIDENDLQKIKEIYQQKPDFNDLFPTNHMTPLDKALRKGASEEIIRFLLTTEKIDINAPNGDTAVHHACWFHKRTNIIKLLIEAGGDINYKDGIQVKKFIFLLADYNGDFTIPDKKTPLDYVKDEKLKQKILNRIQTRKSINQDFLVLFERKEFTDSKLQLQDGEISFHKLIVKSRIGEKYDSLMDILQNKKKNEVEDFLKFIYSSIFENSEVINDILNQIGIQNQELNVVNYEKLYQEEESKDFKILFEDGVVLAHKIILIARSDLFRGLFLSVVDESNQVHDYSGISKDAFNVLIKFLYTEKLDSNIPQNILQDLQEKIDYFQLNENSSLDEKIKEILK
;
A
#
# COMPACT_ATOMS: atom_id res chain seq x y z
N MET A 1 39.50 14.77 -12.39
CA MET A 1 38.39 14.96 -11.44
C MET A 1 38.62 14.04 -10.26
N ASP A 2 38.42 14.49 -9.03
CA ASP A 2 38.60 13.66 -7.84
C ASP A 2 37.39 12.71 -7.68
N PRO A 3 37.60 11.38 -7.54
CA PRO A 3 36.54 10.44 -7.18
C PRO A 3 35.67 10.84 -5.99
N LEU A 4 36.25 11.56 -5.03
CA LEU A 4 35.54 12.04 -3.87
C LEU A 4 34.49 13.10 -4.22
N ASP A 5 34.67 13.87 -5.29
CA ASP A 5 33.73 14.94 -5.66
C ASP A 5 32.39 14.37 -6.18
N PHE A 6 32.45 13.28 -6.96
CA PHE A 6 31.24 12.59 -7.42
C PHE A 6 30.50 11.91 -6.26
N ILE A 7 31.24 11.22 -5.37
CA ILE A 7 30.65 10.58 -4.20
C ILE A 7 30.00 11.63 -3.28
N ARG A 8 30.67 12.77 -3.07
CA ARG A 8 30.15 13.86 -2.26
C ARG A 8 28.87 14.43 -2.86
N ALA A 9 28.82 14.64 -4.17
CA ALA A 9 27.61 15.12 -4.85
C ALA A 9 26.42 14.15 -4.71
N ILE A 10 26.67 12.83 -4.72
CA ILE A 10 25.64 11.81 -4.44
C ILE A 10 25.17 11.87 -2.97
N ASP A 11 26.10 12.00 -2.02
CA ASP A 11 25.79 12.10 -0.59
C ASP A 11 25.04 13.40 -0.24
N GLU A 12 25.38 14.50 -0.91
CA GLU A 12 24.71 15.82 -0.80
C GLU A 12 23.41 15.88 -1.61
N ASN A 13 23.09 14.83 -2.39
CA ASN A 13 21.91 14.75 -3.25
C ASN A 13 21.85 15.90 -4.29
N ASP A 14 23.02 16.34 -4.78
CA ASP A 14 23.19 17.47 -5.70
C ASP A 14 23.18 17.02 -7.17
N LEU A 15 21.98 16.97 -7.75
CA LEU A 15 21.78 16.57 -9.15
C LEU A 15 22.51 17.49 -10.14
N GLN A 16 22.62 18.79 -9.85
CA GLN A 16 23.21 19.75 -10.77
C GLN A 16 24.72 19.52 -10.89
N LYS A 17 25.38 19.32 -9.76
CA LYS A 17 26.80 18.98 -9.71
C LYS A 17 27.09 17.61 -10.33
N ILE A 18 26.20 16.63 -10.14
CA ILE A 18 26.28 15.34 -10.85
C ILE A 18 26.22 15.55 -12.37
N LYS A 19 25.28 16.36 -12.88
CA LYS A 19 25.18 16.67 -14.32
C LYS A 19 26.44 17.35 -14.85
N GLU A 20 26.99 18.32 -14.12
CA GLU A 20 28.25 19.01 -14.47
C GLU A 20 29.44 18.05 -14.52
N ILE A 21 29.48 17.10 -13.58
CA ILE A 21 30.48 16.05 -13.56
C ILE A 21 30.37 15.19 -14.83
N TYR A 22 29.16 14.75 -15.19
CA TYR A 22 28.93 13.94 -16.38
C TYR A 22 29.25 14.65 -17.70
N GLN A 23 29.10 15.97 -17.77
CA GLN A 23 29.50 16.76 -18.95
C GLN A 23 31.00 16.62 -19.28
N GLN A 24 31.83 16.37 -18.26
CA GLN A 24 33.26 16.18 -18.41
C GLN A 24 33.63 14.77 -18.92
N LYS A 25 32.63 13.88 -19.12
CA LYS A 25 32.78 12.48 -19.53
C LYS A 25 33.83 11.72 -18.70
N PRO A 26 33.69 11.69 -17.37
CA PRO A 26 34.65 11.02 -16.50
C PRO A 26 34.68 9.51 -16.77
N ASP A 27 35.86 8.90 -16.61
CA ASP A 27 35.97 7.44 -16.59
C ASP A 27 35.62 6.92 -15.20
N PHE A 28 34.47 6.26 -15.08
CA PHE A 28 33.98 5.71 -13.81
C PHE A 28 34.70 4.44 -13.36
N ASN A 29 35.51 3.82 -14.22
CA ASN A 29 36.31 2.66 -13.83
C ASN A 29 37.42 3.04 -12.84
N ASP A 30 38.01 4.23 -12.99
CA ASP A 30 39.01 4.78 -12.07
C ASP A 30 38.39 5.26 -10.75
N LEU A 31 37.09 5.60 -10.78
CA LEU A 31 36.33 6.13 -9.65
C LEU A 31 35.93 5.03 -8.65
N PHE A 32 35.77 3.78 -9.11
CA PHE A 32 35.37 2.62 -8.31
C PHE A 32 36.27 1.39 -8.54
N PRO A 33 37.57 1.47 -8.17
CA PRO A 33 38.57 0.47 -8.54
C PRO A 33 38.44 -0.88 -7.83
N THR A 34 37.64 -0.96 -6.76
CA THR A 34 37.36 -2.22 -6.05
C THR A 34 35.87 -2.55 -6.14
N ASN A 35 35.57 -3.81 -6.45
CA ASN A 35 34.23 -4.41 -6.53
C ASN A 35 33.36 -4.04 -7.74
N HIS A 36 33.91 -3.50 -8.83
CA HIS A 36 33.16 -3.23 -10.06
C HIS A 36 31.88 -2.38 -9.84
N MET A 37 31.84 -1.56 -8.80
CA MET A 37 30.64 -0.82 -8.38
C MET A 37 30.32 0.32 -9.37
N THR A 38 29.07 0.44 -9.80
CA THR A 38 28.63 1.51 -10.71
C THR A 38 28.23 2.79 -9.96
N PRO A 39 28.20 3.96 -10.62
CA PRO A 39 27.57 5.18 -10.08
C PRO A 39 26.14 4.94 -9.58
N LEU A 40 25.36 4.14 -10.30
CA LEU A 40 24.01 3.75 -9.90
C LEU A 40 24.02 2.97 -8.58
N ASP A 41 24.90 1.96 -8.42
CA ASP A 41 25.00 1.19 -7.18
C ASP A 41 25.35 2.08 -5.99
N LYS A 42 26.26 3.05 -6.20
CA LYS A 42 26.61 4.02 -5.17
C LYS A 42 25.42 4.87 -4.78
N ALA A 43 24.69 5.40 -5.76
CA ALA A 43 23.49 6.21 -5.55
C ALA A 43 22.41 5.43 -4.78
N LEU A 44 22.19 4.17 -5.14
CA LEU A 44 21.23 3.27 -4.47
C LEU A 44 21.63 3.00 -3.01
N ARG A 45 22.92 2.70 -2.76
CA ARG A 45 23.44 2.49 -1.40
C ARG A 45 23.29 3.73 -0.51
N LYS A 46 23.49 4.91 -1.08
CA LYS A 46 23.42 6.19 -0.36
C LYS A 46 22.01 6.75 -0.23
N GLY A 47 21.04 6.19 -0.95
CA GLY A 47 19.65 6.63 -0.87
C GLY A 47 19.40 7.93 -1.63
N ALA A 48 20.16 8.19 -2.71
CA ALA A 48 20.03 9.37 -3.56
C ALA A 48 18.60 9.54 -4.10
N SER A 49 18.17 10.75 -4.42
CA SER A 49 16.79 11.04 -4.88
C SER A 49 16.40 10.25 -6.13
N GLU A 50 15.09 10.11 -6.35
CA GLU A 50 14.55 9.51 -7.58
C GLU A 50 15.06 10.20 -8.84
N GLU A 51 15.19 11.53 -8.81
CA GLU A 51 15.70 12.31 -9.94
C GLU A 51 17.13 11.94 -10.31
N ILE A 52 17.99 11.71 -9.31
CA ILE A 52 19.37 11.25 -9.53
C ILE A 52 19.37 9.83 -10.12
N ILE A 53 18.55 8.93 -9.58
CA ILE A 53 18.47 7.56 -10.11
C ILE A 53 17.98 7.58 -11.58
N ARG A 54 16.95 8.36 -11.90
CA ARG A 54 16.46 8.55 -13.29
C ARG A 54 17.54 9.10 -14.21
N PHE A 55 18.29 10.09 -13.74
CA PHE A 55 19.39 10.68 -14.50
C PHE A 55 20.48 9.65 -14.80
N LEU A 56 20.91 8.87 -13.81
CA LEU A 56 21.95 7.84 -13.99
C LEU A 56 21.50 6.74 -14.96
N LEU A 57 20.27 6.25 -14.83
CA LEU A 57 19.69 5.24 -15.73
C LEU A 57 19.60 5.68 -17.20
N THR A 58 19.44 6.99 -17.45
CA THR A 58 19.33 7.54 -18.82
C THR A 58 20.65 7.96 -19.42
N THR A 59 21.65 8.26 -18.57
CA THR A 59 22.93 8.80 -19.01
C THR A 59 23.97 7.72 -19.23
N GLU A 60 23.93 6.66 -18.43
CA GLU A 60 24.87 5.55 -18.54
C GLU A 60 24.28 4.41 -19.38
N LYS A 61 25.10 3.83 -20.26
CA LYS A 61 24.79 2.51 -20.85
C LYS A 61 25.09 1.43 -19.82
N ILE A 62 24.32 1.39 -18.74
CA ILE A 62 24.47 0.40 -17.68
C ILE A 62 23.80 -0.88 -18.14
N ASP A 63 24.50 -2.00 -18.02
CA ASP A 63 23.81 -3.27 -17.90
C ASP A 63 23.24 -3.35 -16.48
N ILE A 64 21.94 -3.05 -16.34
CA ILE A 64 21.23 -3.03 -15.06
C ILE A 64 21.28 -4.39 -14.32
N ASN A 65 21.63 -5.45 -15.05
CA ASN A 65 21.76 -6.81 -14.55
C ASN A 65 23.23 -7.24 -14.37
N ALA A 66 24.20 -6.35 -14.60
CA ALA A 66 25.61 -6.63 -14.37
C ALA A 66 25.82 -7.04 -12.90
N PRO A 67 26.36 -8.23 -12.63
CA PRO A 67 26.57 -8.68 -11.27
C PRO A 67 27.89 -8.16 -10.72
N ASN A 68 27.82 -7.24 -9.77
CA ASN A 68 28.97 -6.82 -8.97
C ASN A 68 28.87 -7.38 -7.54
N GLY A 69 28.49 -8.67 -7.48
CA GLY A 69 28.02 -9.33 -6.26
C GLY A 69 26.50 -9.47 -6.26
N ASP A 70 25.80 -8.33 -6.35
CA ASP A 70 24.34 -8.14 -6.41
C ASP A 70 23.95 -7.27 -7.64
N THR A 71 22.69 -7.25 -8.10
CA THR A 71 22.22 -6.32 -9.17
C THR A 71 21.67 -5.00 -8.59
N ALA A 72 21.44 -3.98 -9.42
CA ALA A 72 20.85 -2.71 -8.99
C ALA A 72 19.52 -2.89 -8.22
N VAL A 73 18.65 -3.80 -8.71
CA VAL A 73 17.39 -4.15 -8.02
C VAL A 73 17.67 -4.70 -6.62
N HIS A 74 18.67 -5.57 -6.47
CA HIS A 74 19.05 -6.13 -5.17
C HIS A 74 19.55 -5.05 -4.20
N HIS A 75 20.36 -4.11 -4.67
CA HIS A 75 20.81 -2.98 -3.85
C HIS A 75 19.64 -2.11 -3.38
N ALA A 76 18.71 -1.75 -4.26
CA ALA A 76 17.53 -0.98 -3.89
C ALA A 76 16.63 -1.69 -2.86
N CYS A 77 16.59 -3.02 -2.89
CA CYS A 77 15.86 -3.81 -1.91
C CYS A 77 16.57 -3.89 -0.55
N TRP A 78 17.90 -3.86 -0.55
CA TRP A 78 18.69 -3.90 0.68
C TRP A 78 18.76 -2.55 1.38
N PHE A 79 18.99 -1.51 0.59
CA PHE A 79 19.24 -0.15 1.07
C PHE A 79 17.98 0.70 0.90
N HIS A 80 17.50 1.29 2.00
CA HIS A 80 16.37 2.24 2.05
C HIS A 80 14.98 1.69 1.68
N LYS A 81 14.89 0.54 0.98
CA LYS A 81 13.62 -0.16 0.66
C LYS A 81 12.57 0.74 -0.02
N ARG A 82 13.03 1.67 -0.86
CA ARG A 82 12.18 2.66 -1.52
C ARG A 82 11.47 2.06 -2.73
N THR A 83 10.17 1.81 -2.58
CA THR A 83 9.34 1.11 -3.56
C THR A 83 9.31 1.77 -4.94
N ASN A 84 9.22 3.11 -4.99
CA ASN A 84 9.28 3.89 -6.24
C ASN A 84 10.60 3.69 -7.01
N ILE A 85 11.73 3.62 -6.29
CA ILE A 85 13.04 3.36 -6.91
C ILE A 85 13.12 1.94 -7.45
N ILE A 86 12.57 0.96 -6.74
CA ILE A 86 12.60 -0.41 -7.21
C ILE A 86 11.72 -0.57 -8.47
N LYS A 87 10.55 0.08 -8.53
CA LYS A 87 9.73 0.14 -9.76
C LYS A 87 10.54 0.68 -10.94
N LEU A 88 11.20 1.83 -10.73
CA LEU A 88 12.02 2.48 -11.74
C LEU A 88 13.16 1.58 -12.27
N LEU A 89 13.77 0.77 -11.41
CA LEU A 89 14.82 -0.17 -11.86
C LEU A 89 14.24 -1.32 -12.68
N ILE A 90 13.04 -1.78 -12.35
CA ILE A 90 12.38 -2.83 -13.14
C ILE A 90 11.89 -2.26 -14.49
N GLU A 91 11.42 -1.00 -14.55
CA GLU A 91 11.15 -0.25 -15.80
C GLU A 91 12.34 -0.27 -16.75
N ALA A 92 13.52 -0.10 -16.18
CA ALA A 92 14.77 -0.07 -16.92
C ALA A 92 15.29 -1.47 -17.30
N GLY A 93 14.52 -2.55 -17.07
CA GLY A 93 14.87 -3.92 -17.45
C GLY A 93 15.62 -4.70 -16.36
N GLY A 94 15.58 -4.24 -15.11
CA GLY A 94 16.18 -4.94 -13.97
C GLY A 94 15.51 -6.28 -13.69
N ASP A 95 16.27 -7.37 -13.80
CA ASP A 95 15.83 -8.72 -13.48
C ASP A 95 15.92 -8.97 -11.98
N ILE A 96 14.74 -8.98 -11.35
CA ILE A 96 14.53 -9.39 -9.97
C ILE A 96 15.01 -10.83 -9.68
N ASN A 97 15.05 -11.71 -10.68
CA ASN A 97 15.39 -13.13 -10.51
C ASN A 97 16.83 -13.48 -10.86
N TYR A 98 17.69 -12.47 -11.08
CA TYR A 98 19.04 -12.68 -11.61
C TYR A 98 19.89 -13.67 -10.78
N LYS A 99 19.66 -13.77 -9.46
CA LYS A 99 20.24 -14.80 -8.58
C LYS A 99 19.23 -15.30 -7.54
N ASP A 100 19.30 -16.58 -7.18
CA ASP A 100 18.48 -17.16 -6.11
C ASP A 100 19.01 -16.70 -4.74
N GLY A 101 18.58 -15.51 -4.36
CA GLY A 101 19.03 -14.82 -3.16
C GLY A 101 17.86 -14.61 -2.21
N ILE A 102 18.11 -14.76 -0.91
CA ILE A 102 17.22 -14.34 0.19
C ILE A 102 16.67 -12.90 -0.04
N GLN A 103 17.39 -12.09 -0.81
CA GLN A 103 17.07 -10.73 -1.23
C GLN A 103 15.84 -10.63 -2.15
N VAL A 104 15.69 -11.51 -3.14
CA VAL A 104 14.51 -11.58 -4.02
C VAL A 104 13.27 -11.91 -3.20
N LYS A 105 13.41 -12.90 -2.31
CA LYS A 105 12.38 -13.27 -1.33
C LYS A 105 12.01 -12.08 -0.45
N LYS A 106 12.98 -11.34 0.09
CA LYS A 106 12.75 -10.12 0.89
C LYS A 106 12.05 -9.01 0.11
N PHE A 107 12.40 -8.81 -1.17
CA PHE A 107 11.72 -7.82 -2.00
C PHE A 107 10.28 -8.23 -2.27
N ILE A 108 10.02 -9.49 -2.63
CA ILE A 108 8.65 -9.95 -2.86
C ILE A 108 7.83 -9.91 -1.55
N PHE A 109 8.44 -10.19 -0.40
CA PHE A 109 7.82 -9.98 0.90
C PHE A 109 7.57 -8.50 1.20
N LEU A 110 8.50 -7.60 0.86
CA LEU A 110 8.28 -6.15 0.93
C LEU A 110 7.08 -5.75 0.05
N LEU A 111 6.97 -6.27 -1.16
CA LEU A 111 5.82 -6.00 -2.04
C LEU A 111 4.49 -6.54 -1.47
N ALA A 112 4.52 -7.72 -0.86
CA ALA A 112 3.38 -8.29 -0.15
C ALA A 112 2.99 -7.47 1.09
N ASP A 113 3.97 -6.92 1.80
CA ASP A 113 3.80 -6.10 3.01
C ASP A 113 3.34 -4.66 2.68
N TYR A 114 3.38 -4.23 1.41
CA TYR A 114 2.83 -2.94 0.92
C TYR A 114 1.47 -3.11 0.21
N ASN A 115 0.61 -4.00 0.75
CA ASN A 115 -0.78 -4.28 0.34
C ASN A 115 -0.97 -5.05 -0.99
N GLY A 116 0.08 -5.64 -1.58
CA GLY A 116 -0.05 -6.31 -2.89
C GLY A 116 -0.36 -5.34 -4.04
N ASP A 117 -0.36 -4.04 -3.77
CA ASP A 117 -0.76 -2.95 -4.66
C ASP A 117 0.42 -2.49 -5.51
N PHE A 118 1.05 -3.46 -6.18
CA PHE A 118 2.20 -3.24 -7.03
C PHE A 118 1.88 -3.68 -8.46
N THR A 119 1.42 -2.75 -9.26
CA THR A 119 1.65 -2.85 -10.70
C THR A 119 3.08 -2.41 -10.98
N ILE A 120 3.85 -3.35 -11.53
CA ILE A 120 5.11 -3.04 -12.17
C ILE A 120 4.79 -2.71 -13.65
N PRO A 121 5.52 -1.77 -14.25
CA PRO A 121 5.36 -1.22 -15.62
C PRO A 121 5.07 -2.20 -16.76
N ASP A 122 5.44 -3.47 -16.60
CA ASP A 122 5.13 -4.54 -17.56
C ASP A 122 3.77 -5.20 -17.32
N LYS A 123 2.87 -4.56 -16.56
CA LYS A 123 1.54 -5.10 -16.19
C LYS A 123 1.62 -6.40 -15.37
N LYS A 124 2.74 -6.59 -14.67
CA LYS A 124 3.04 -7.77 -13.85
C LYS A 124 2.97 -7.41 -12.37
N THR A 125 2.27 -8.24 -11.61
CA THR A 125 2.23 -8.24 -10.14
C THR A 125 3.54 -8.79 -9.58
N PRO A 126 3.84 -8.57 -8.28
CA PRO A 126 4.98 -9.21 -7.63
C PRO A 126 5.00 -10.73 -7.83
N LEU A 127 3.83 -11.37 -7.88
CA LEU A 127 3.66 -12.81 -8.08
C LEU A 127 4.08 -13.27 -9.48
N ASP A 128 3.91 -12.42 -10.50
CA ASP A 128 4.32 -12.74 -11.87
C ASP A 128 5.85 -12.82 -12.02
N TYR A 129 6.59 -12.22 -11.09
CA TYR A 129 8.04 -12.33 -11.03
C TYR A 129 8.51 -13.55 -10.23
N VAL A 130 7.61 -14.28 -9.55
CA VAL A 130 7.98 -15.46 -8.74
C VAL A 130 7.95 -16.71 -9.60
N LYS A 131 9.14 -17.19 -9.99
CA LYS A 131 9.28 -18.44 -10.77
C LYS A 131 9.03 -19.71 -9.92
N ASP A 132 9.23 -19.64 -8.60
CA ASP A 132 9.04 -20.76 -7.68
C ASP A 132 7.60 -20.81 -7.16
N GLU A 133 6.82 -21.80 -7.60
CA GLU A 133 5.42 -22.01 -7.18
C GLU A 133 5.27 -22.19 -5.66
N LYS A 134 6.26 -22.79 -4.97
CA LYS A 134 6.22 -22.94 -3.51
C LYS A 134 6.40 -21.60 -2.81
N LEU A 135 7.25 -20.72 -3.36
CA LEU A 135 7.42 -19.36 -2.87
C LEU A 135 6.18 -18.52 -3.16
N LYS A 136 5.61 -18.63 -4.36
CA LYS A 136 4.36 -17.97 -4.77
C LYS A 136 3.22 -18.29 -3.81
N GLN A 137 3.03 -19.57 -3.47
CA GLN A 137 2.00 -19.97 -2.48
C GLN A 137 2.29 -19.42 -1.08
N LYS A 138 3.56 -19.36 -0.65
CA LYS A 138 3.91 -18.74 0.64
C LYS A 138 3.58 -17.25 0.69
N ILE A 139 3.77 -16.55 -0.43
CA ILE A 139 3.46 -15.12 -0.54
C ILE A 139 1.95 -14.92 -0.55
N LEU A 140 1.21 -15.69 -1.35
CA LEU A 140 -0.26 -15.68 -1.36
C LEU A 140 -0.81 -15.91 0.05
N ASN A 141 -0.32 -16.95 0.75
CA ASN A 141 -0.70 -17.21 2.13
C ASN A 141 -0.37 -16.04 3.05
N ARG A 142 0.78 -15.37 2.88
CA ARG A 142 1.14 -14.20 3.71
C ARG A 142 0.25 -13.00 3.43
N ILE A 143 -0.13 -12.74 2.18
CA ILE A 143 -1.04 -11.63 1.83
C ILE A 143 -2.45 -11.93 2.35
N GLN A 144 -2.92 -13.18 2.22
CA GLN A 144 -4.23 -13.63 2.71
C GLN A 144 -4.31 -13.69 4.23
N THR A 145 -3.22 -14.05 4.93
CA THR A 145 -3.18 -14.12 6.40
C THR A 145 -2.75 -12.82 7.06
N ARG A 146 -2.45 -11.77 6.28
CA ARG A 146 -2.14 -10.46 6.82
C ARG A 146 -3.41 -9.84 7.38
N LYS A 147 -3.38 -9.48 8.66
CA LYS A 147 -4.31 -8.50 9.20
C LYS A 147 -4.04 -7.17 8.48
N SER A 148 -4.99 -6.76 7.66
CA SER A 148 -4.98 -5.48 6.95
C SER A 148 -6.41 -5.04 6.78
N ILE A 149 -6.59 -3.73 6.62
CA ILE A 149 -7.92 -3.15 6.39
C ILE A 149 -8.69 -3.79 5.22
N ASN A 150 -7.99 -4.21 4.16
CA ASN A 150 -8.59 -4.91 3.01
C ASN A 150 -9.17 -6.28 3.40
N GLN A 151 -8.44 -7.04 4.23
CA GLN A 151 -8.93 -8.33 4.73
C GLN A 151 -10.11 -8.13 5.67
N ASP A 152 -10.09 -7.10 6.50
CA ASP A 152 -11.23 -6.77 7.36
C ASP A 152 -12.47 -6.43 6.53
N PHE A 153 -12.34 -5.66 5.44
CA PHE A 153 -13.47 -5.43 4.52
C PHE A 153 -13.93 -6.71 3.82
N LEU A 154 -13.00 -7.56 3.38
CA LEU A 154 -13.33 -8.82 2.73
C LEU A 154 -14.20 -9.69 3.66
N VAL A 155 -13.83 -9.77 4.94
CA VAL A 155 -14.62 -10.47 5.96
C VAL A 155 -16.04 -9.91 6.08
N LEU A 156 -16.20 -8.58 6.07
CA LEU A 156 -17.53 -7.95 6.09
C LEU A 156 -18.35 -8.31 4.85
N PHE A 157 -17.73 -8.30 3.66
CA PHE A 157 -18.37 -8.67 2.41
C PHE A 157 -18.82 -10.14 2.40
N GLU A 158 -17.93 -11.07 2.78
CA GLU A 158 -18.23 -12.50 2.82
C GLU A 158 -19.35 -12.83 3.82
N ARG A 159 -19.39 -12.12 4.94
CA ARG A 159 -20.46 -12.24 5.95
C ARG A 159 -21.73 -11.46 5.61
N LYS A 160 -21.70 -10.62 4.58
CA LYS A 160 -22.79 -9.72 4.16
C LYS A 160 -23.25 -8.80 5.28
N GLU A 161 -22.32 -8.34 6.11
CA GLU A 161 -22.62 -7.44 7.21
C GLU A 161 -22.54 -6.00 6.76
N PHE A 162 -23.50 -5.17 7.17
CA PHE A 162 -23.50 -3.72 6.92
C PHE A 162 -23.38 -3.28 5.45
N THR A 163 -23.76 -4.13 4.51
CA THR A 163 -23.82 -3.77 3.09
C THR A 163 -24.87 -2.68 2.83
N ASP A 164 -24.51 -1.63 2.11
CA ASP A 164 -25.35 -0.46 1.82
C ASP A 164 -25.83 -0.41 0.35
N SER A 165 -25.43 -1.38 -0.47
CA SER A 165 -25.81 -1.47 -1.89
C SER A 165 -26.09 -2.91 -2.31
N LYS A 166 -26.97 -3.05 -3.30
CA LYS A 166 -27.36 -4.32 -3.89
C LYS A 166 -27.29 -4.25 -5.41
N LEU A 167 -26.78 -5.32 -6.02
CA LEU A 167 -26.76 -5.52 -7.46
C LEU A 167 -27.69 -6.68 -7.82
N GLN A 168 -28.68 -6.40 -8.67
CA GLN A 168 -29.57 -7.41 -9.21
C GLN A 168 -28.91 -8.05 -10.43
N LEU A 169 -28.82 -9.39 -10.42
CA LEU A 169 -28.27 -10.22 -11.49
C LEU A 169 -29.36 -11.13 -12.07
N GLN A 170 -29.06 -11.78 -13.19
CA GLN A 170 -29.98 -12.73 -13.81
C GLN A 170 -30.21 -13.99 -12.95
N ASP A 171 -29.18 -14.40 -12.19
CA ASP A 171 -29.16 -15.61 -11.36
C ASP A 171 -29.14 -15.31 -9.84
N GLY A 172 -29.49 -14.09 -9.44
CA GLY A 172 -29.70 -13.73 -8.03
C GLY A 172 -29.41 -12.28 -7.69
N GLU A 173 -29.07 -12.02 -6.43
CA GLU A 173 -28.58 -10.72 -5.97
C GLU A 173 -27.25 -10.86 -5.21
N ILE A 174 -26.47 -9.79 -5.23
CA ILE A 174 -25.26 -9.61 -4.40
C ILE A 174 -25.36 -8.27 -3.69
N SER A 175 -25.13 -8.28 -2.37
CA SER A 175 -24.99 -7.07 -1.57
C SER A 175 -23.51 -6.74 -1.36
N PHE A 176 -23.18 -5.46 -1.34
CA PHE A 176 -21.81 -4.97 -1.18
C PHE A 176 -21.79 -3.58 -0.55
N HIS A 177 -20.60 -3.10 -0.21
CA HIS A 177 -20.34 -1.75 0.29
C HIS A 177 -19.94 -0.81 -0.84
N LYS A 178 -20.77 0.19 -1.13
CA LYS A 178 -20.57 1.16 -2.21
C LYS A 178 -19.26 1.91 -2.09
N LEU A 179 -18.92 2.35 -0.87
CA LEU A 179 -17.70 3.12 -0.63
C LEU A 179 -16.44 2.33 -1.03
N ILE A 180 -16.38 1.04 -0.73
CA ILE A 180 -15.22 0.18 -1.06
C ILE A 180 -15.09 0.04 -2.57
N VAL A 181 -16.18 -0.25 -3.27
CA VAL A 181 -16.13 -0.41 -4.72
C VAL A 181 -15.82 0.93 -5.41
N LYS A 182 -16.47 2.02 -4.98
CA LYS A 182 -16.26 3.35 -5.56
C LYS A 182 -14.86 3.90 -5.30
N SER A 183 -14.29 3.67 -4.11
CA SER A 183 -12.92 4.11 -3.81
C SER A 183 -11.86 3.42 -4.67
N ARG A 184 -12.11 2.18 -5.12
CA ARG A 184 -11.24 1.41 -6.03
C ARG A 184 -11.44 1.78 -7.50
N ILE A 185 -12.69 1.91 -7.92
CA ILE A 185 -13.07 2.05 -9.34
C ILE A 185 -13.15 3.52 -9.77
N GLY A 186 -13.38 4.44 -8.83
CA GLY A 186 -13.50 5.87 -9.10
C GLY A 186 -14.70 6.21 -9.98
N GLU A 187 -14.48 7.07 -10.97
CA GLU A 187 -15.51 7.61 -11.87
C GLU A 187 -16.17 6.55 -12.75
N LYS A 188 -15.52 5.39 -12.94
CA LYS A 188 -16.03 4.27 -13.75
C LYS A 188 -17.03 3.39 -12.99
N TYR A 189 -17.44 3.78 -11.78
CA TYR A 189 -18.32 2.99 -10.91
C TYR A 189 -19.65 2.67 -11.59
N ASP A 190 -20.31 3.65 -12.21
CA ASP A 190 -21.62 3.43 -12.83
C ASP A 190 -21.50 2.49 -14.04
N SER A 191 -20.50 2.69 -14.90
CA SER A 191 -20.19 1.79 -16.02
C SER A 191 -19.88 0.37 -15.56
N LEU A 192 -19.18 0.20 -14.44
CA LEU A 192 -18.94 -1.11 -13.84
C LEU A 192 -20.27 -1.78 -13.44
N MET A 193 -21.17 -1.05 -12.78
CA MET A 193 -22.44 -1.62 -12.35
C MET A 193 -23.26 -2.13 -13.54
N ASP A 194 -23.30 -1.38 -14.65
CA ASP A 194 -23.98 -1.81 -15.87
C ASP A 194 -23.40 -3.10 -16.47
N ILE A 195 -22.07 -3.23 -16.45
CA ILE A 195 -21.39 -4.45 -16.93
C ILE A 195 -21.68 -5.64 -16.02
N LEU A 196 -21.56 -5.46 -14.70
CA LEU A 196 -21.75 -6.54 -13.73
C LEU A 196 -23.17 -7.10 -13.73
N GLN A 197 -24.21 -6.29 -14.00
CA GLN A 197 -25.61 -6.77 -14.10
C GLN A 197 -25.81 -7.89 -15.13
N ASN A 198 -24.93 -7.95 -16.14
CA ASN A 198 -25.00 -8.92 -17.23
C ASN A 198 -24.08 -10.12 -17.03
N LYS A 199 -23.40 -10.23 -15.88
CA LYS A 199 -22.50 -11.33 -15.52
C LYS A 199 -23.19 -12.33 -14.59
N LYS A 200 -22.64 -13.55 -14.51
CA LYS A 200 -23.14 -14.56 -13.57
C LYS A 200 -22.76 -14.19 -12.14
N LYS A 201 -23.57 -14.60 -11.17
CA LYS A 201 -23.33 -14.30 -9.76
C LYS A 201 -21.95 -14.71 -9.26
N ASN A 202 -21.48 -15.90 -9.60
CA ASN A 202 -20.14 -16.34 -9.20
C ASN A 202 -19.02 -15.47 -9.78
N GLU A 203 -19.14 -15.04 -11.05
CA GLU A 203 -18.18 -14.15 -11.70
C GLU A 203 -18.14 -12.77 -11.01
N VAL A 204 -19.30 -12.24 -10.64
CA VAL A 204 -19.39 -10.97 -9.91
C VAL A 204 -18.87 -11.12 -8.48
N GLU A 205 -19.15 -12.22 -7.79
CA GLU A 205 -18.60 -12.50 -6.46
C GLU A 205 -17.07 -12.57 -6.49
N ASP A 206 -16.49 -13.27 -7.46
CA ASP A 206 -15.03 -13.37 -7.62
C ASP A 206 -14.40 -12.01 -7.93
N PHE A 207 -15.04 -11.22 -8.81
CA PHE A 207 -14.59 -9.85 -9.09
C PHE A 207 -14.65 -8.95 -7.86
N LEU A 208 -15.74 -9.02 -7.07
CA LEU A 208 -15.85 -8.22 -5.85
C LEU A 208 -14.83 -8.68 -4.80
N LYS A 209 -14.59 -9.98 -4.61
CA LYS A 209 -13.51 -10.45 -3.71
C LYS A 209 -12.15 -9.88 -4.11
N PHE A 210 -11.89 -9.75 -5.40
CA PHE A 210 -10.71 -9.06 -5.91
C PHE A 210 -10.69 -7.58 -5.52
N ILE A 211 -11.79 -6.84 -5.70
CA ILE A 211 -11.91 -5.42 -5.30
C ILE A 211 -11.65 -5.22 -3.80
N TYR A 212 -12.12 -6.15 -2.95
CA TYR A 212 -11.96 -6.06 -1.50
C TYR A 212 -10.57 -6.47 -1.03
N SER A 213 -10.07 -7.60 -1.49
CA SER A 213 -8.79 -8.15 -1.05
C SER A 213 -7.60 -7.39 -1.63
N SER A 214 -7.77 -6.80 -2.82
CA SER A 214 -6.67 -6.29 -3.66
C SER A 214 -5.63 -7.36 -4.04
N ILE A 215 -5.96 -8.64 -3.83
CA ILE A 215 -5.10 -9.75 -4.20
C ILE A 215 -5.42 -10.10 -5.64
N PHE A 216 -4.46 -9.83 -6.52
CA PHE A 216 -4.57 -10.21 -7.91
C PHE A 216 -4.22 -11.70 -8.07
N GLU A 217 -5.23 -12.51 -8.31
CA GLU A 217 -5.07 -13.81 -8.95
C GLU A 217 -5.41 -13.65 -10.43
N ASN A 218 -4.53 -14.14 -11.31
CA ASN A 218 -4.73 -13.99 -12.76
C ASN A 218 -5.97 -14.79 -13.19
N SER A 219 -7.10 -14.08 -13.31
CA SER A 219 -8.41 -14.62 -13.66
C SER A 219 -8.88 -14.02 -14.96
N GLU A 220 -9.22 -14.87 -15.94
CA GLU A 220 -9.78 -14.45 -17.23
C GLU A 220 -11.04 -13.59 -17.05
N VAL A 221 -11.88 -13.93 -16.05
CA VAL A 221 -13.11 -13.21 -15.73
C VAL A 221 -12.81 -11.79 -15.23
N ILE A 222 -11.85 -11.65 -14.30
CA ILE A 222 -11.48 -10.34 -13.75
C ILE A 222 -10.90 -9.46 -14.86
N ASN A 223 -9.99 -10.01 -15.65
CA ASN A 223 -9.37 -9.28 -16.76
C ASN A 223 -10.41 -8.85 -17.82
N ASP A 224 -11.38 -9.71 -18.15
CA ASP A 224 -12.48 -9.37 -19.06
C ASP A 224 -13.31 -8.20 -18.53
N ILE A 225 -13.74 -8.23 -17.26
CA ILE A 225 -14.51 -7.13 -16.65
C ILE A 225 -13.73 -5.83 -16.68
N LEU A 226 -12.46 -5.84 -16.26
CA LEU A 226 -11.60 -4.66 -16.24
C LEU A 226 -11.40 -4.06 -17.64
N ASN A 227 -11.19 -4.90 -18.65
CA ASN A 227 -11.08 -4.47 -20.04
C ASN A 227 -12.36 -3.81 -20.54
N GLN A 228 -13.54 -4.34 -20.17
CA GLN A 228 -14.83 -3.78 -20.61
C GLN A 228 -15.13 -2.40 -20.01
N ILE A 229 -14.74 -2.14 -18.75
CA ILE A 229 -14.82 -0.80 -18.14
C ILE A 229 -13.66 0.11 -18.58
N GLY A 230 -12.77 -0.38 -19.43
CA GLY A 230 -11.58 0.35 -19.90
C GLY A 230 -10.59 0.66 -18.78
N ILE A 231 -10.56 -0.12 -17.70
CA ILE A 231 -9.56 -0.03 -16.63
C ILE A 231 -8.45 -1.01 -16.98
N GLN A 232 -7.22 -0.51 -17.10
CA GLN A 232 -6.06 -1.39 -17.07
C GLN A 232 -5.80 -1.81 -15.61
N ASN A 233 -5.32 -3.02 -15.34
CA ASN A 233 -5.07 -3.50 -13.96
C ASN A 233 -4.21 -2.52 -13.12
N GLN A 234 -3.38 -1.71 -13.76
CA GLN A 234 -2.56 -0.65 -13.15
C GLN A 234 -3.25 0.68 -12.84
N GLU A 235 -4.45 0.89 -13.40
CA GLU A 235 -5.32 2.03 -13.15
C GLU A 235 -6.31 1.77 -12.00
N LEU A 236 -6.39 0.53 -11.49
CA LEU A 236 -7.09 0.29 -10.24
C LEU A 236 -6.38 1.10 -9.18
N ASN A 237 -7.07 2.14 -8.70
CA ASN A 237 -6.50 3.03 -7.71
C ASN A 237 -6.14 2.17 -6.51
N VAL A 238 -4.84 2.16 -6.17
CA VAL A 238 -4.41 1.82 -4.82
C VAL A 238 -5.29 2.67 -3.92
N VAL A 239 -6.18 2.06 -3.11
CA VAL A 239 -7.02 2.88 -2.24
C VAL A 239 -6.08 3.60 -1.31
N ASN A 240 -5.92 4.89 -1.60
CA ASN A 240 -5.13 5.76 -0.78
C ASN A 240 -6.01 6.07 0.42
N TYR A 241 -5.93 5.22 1.43
CA TYR A 241 -6.71 5.39 2.66
C TYR A 241 -6.36 6.70 3.38
N GLU A 242 -5.18 7.29 3.12
CA GLU A 242 -4.87 8.66 3.53
C GLU A 242 -5.79 9.65 2.80
N LYS A 243 -5.92 9.54 1.47
CA LYS A 243 -6.84 10.39 0.71
C LYS A 243 -8.29 10.20 1.19
N LEU A 244 -8.74 8.96 1.38
CA LEU A 244 -10.07 8.66 1.90
C LEU A 244 -10.28 9.23 3.31
N TYR A 245 -9.25 9.22 4.16
CA TYR A 245 -9.31 9.84 5.49
C TYR A 245 -9.48 11.37 5.42
N GLN A 246 -8.88 12.03 4.42
CA GLN A 246 -8.98 13.48 4.21
C GLN A 246 -10.29 13.92 3.52
N GLU A 247 -11.04 13.00 2.91
CA GLU A 247 -12.32 13.29 2.24
C GLU A 247 -13.45 13.45 3.27
N GLU A 248 -13.55 14.64 3.89
CA GLU A 248 -14.55 14.93 4.94
C GLU A 248 -16.00 14.76 4.46
N GLU A 249 -16.30 15.11 3.21
CA GLU A 249 -17.67 15.07 2.66
C GLU A 249 -18.25 13.66 2.55
N SER A 250 -17.42 12.62 2.46
CA SER A 250 -17.87 11.24 2.34
C SER A 250 -18.04 10.52 3.67
N LYS A 251 -17.61 11.13 4.79
CA LYS A 251 -17.71 10.55 6.13
C LYS A 251 -19.17 10.53 6.58
N ASP A 252 -19.68 9.35 6.86
CA ASP A 252 -21.09 9.06 7.12
C ASP A 252 -21.41 8.88 8.61
N PHE A 253 -20.44 9.06 9.51
CA PHE A 253 -20.63 8.83 10.95
C PHE A 253 -19.92 9.88 11.82
N LYS A 254 -20.56 10.26 12.94
CA LYS A 254 -20.06 11.27 13.89
C LYS A 254 -19.79 10.67 15.28
N ILE A 255 -18.62 10.93 15.83
CA ILE A 255 -18.30 10.65 17.22
C ILE A 255 -18.30 11.98 17.97
N LEU A 256 -19.19 12.12 18.95
CA LEU A 256 -19.44 13.34 19.70
C LEU A 256 -18.60 13.32 20.98
N PHE A 257 -17.69 14.28 21.11
CA PHE A 257 -16.91 14.58 22.30
C PHE A 257 -17.51 15.80 23.01
N GLU A 258 -17.15 16.01 24.28
CA GLU A 258 -17.57 17.22 25.01
C GLU A 258 -17.07 18.51 24.34
N ASP A 259 -15.89 18.44 23.72
CA ASP A 259 -15.18 19.57 23.12
C ASP A 259 -15.14 19.54 21.58
N GLY A 260 -16.01 18.74 20.93
CA GLY A 260 -16.14 18.73 19.47
C GLY A 260 -16.68 17.44 18.87
N VAL A 261 -16.42 17.26 17.57
CA VAL A 261 -16.88 16.11 16.79
C VAL A 261 -15.73 15.55 15.97
N VAL A 262 -15.63 14.23 15.92
CA VAL A 262 -14.74 13.51 14.99
C VAL A 262 -15.60 12.80 13.96
N LEU A 263 -15.32 13.06 12.67
CA LEU A 263 -15.99 12.40 11.55
C LEU A 263 -15.22 11.14 11.15
N ALA A 264 -15.95 10.08 10.79
CA ALA A 264 -15.37 8.86 10.25
C ALA A 264 -16.36 8.15 9.30
N HIS A 265 -15.82 7.25 8.48
CA HIS A 265 -16.63 6.31 7.71
C HIS A 265 -16.99 5.11 8.60
N LYS A 266 -18.29 4.83 8.76
CA LYS A 266 -18.84 3.74 9.56
C LYS A 266 -18.19 2.41 9.22
N ILE A 267 -17.99 2.17 7.91
CA ILE A 267 -17.37 0.95 7.39
C ILE A 267 -15.94 0.72 7.90
N ILE A 268 -15.17 1.79 8.10
CA ILE A 268 -13.80 1.69 8.65
C ILE A 268 -13.85 1.26 10.12
N LEU A 269 -14.79 1.83 10.88
CA LEU A 269 -14.95 1.52 12.30
C LEU A 269 -15.38 0.06 12.51
N ILE A 270 -16.40 -0.42 11.79
CA ILE A 270 -16.86 -1.82 11.89
C ILE A 270 -15.84 -2.83 11.41
N ALA A 271 -15.01 -2.46 10.43
CA ALA A 271 -13.97 -3.33 9.91
C ALA A 271 -12.88 -3.53 10.96
N ARG A 272 -12.51 -2.48 11.68
CA ARG A 272 -11.29 -2.47 12.53
C ARG A 272 -11.54 -2.63 14.02
N SER A 273 -12.80 -2.53 14.49
CA SER A 273 -13.15 -2.52 15.91
C SER A 273 -14.39 -3.36 16.18
N ASP A 274 -14.21 -4.39 16.99
CA ASP A 274 -15.31 -5.23 17.47
C ASP A 274 -16.28 -4.44 18.37
N LEU A 275 -15.79 -3.40 19.07
CA LEU A 275 -16.63 -2.47 19.83
C LEU A 275 -17.62 -1.77 18.89
N PHE A 276 -17.14 -1.10 17.84
CA PHE A 276 -18.01 -0.37 16.92
C PHE A 276 -18.91 -1.31 16.12
N ARG A 277 -18.40 -2.47 15.72
CA ARG A 277 -19.20 -3.53 15.09
C ARG A 277 -20.34 -3.98 15.99
N GLY A 278 -20.05 -4.31 17.25
CA GLY A 278 -21.05 -4.69 18.24
C GLY A 278 -22.04 -3.58 18.56
N LEU A 279 -21.57 -2.33 18.66
CA LEU A 279 -22.40 -1.16 18.85
C LEU A 279 -23.44 -1.03 17.72
N PHE A 280 -23.01 -1.10 16.46
CA PHE A 280 -23.95 -0.95 15.34
C PHE A 280 -24.82 -2.17 15.07
N LEU A 281 -24.46 -3.37 15.57
CA LEU A 281 -25.34 -4.54 15.56
C LEU A 281 -26.41 -4.46 16.65
N SER A 282 -26.10 -3.86 17.80
CA SER A 282 -26.97 -3.84 18.99
C SER A 282 -27.90 -2.63 19.06
N VAL A 283 -27.56 -1.54 18.38
CA VAL A 283 -28.31 -0.29 18.44
C VAL A 283 -29.11 -0.07 17.15
N VAL A 284 -30.44 -0.02 17.29
CA VAL A 284 -31.37 0.42 16.22
C VAL A 284 -31.47 1.95 16.27
N ASP A 285 -30.38 2.63 15.92
CA ASP A 285 -30.34 4.09 15.82
C ASP A 285 -29.79 4.50 14.44
N GLU A 286 -30.60 5.26 13.71
CA GLU A 286 -30.29 5.79 12.39
C GLU A 286 -29.65 7.19 12.45
N SER A 287 -29.38 7.71 13.66
CA SER A 287 -28.83 9.05 13.88
C SER A 287 -27.44 9.27 13.27
N ASN A 288 -26.73 8.20 12.89
CA ASN A 288 -25.37 8.23 12.37
C ASN A 288 -24.39 8.99 13.28
N GLN A 289 -24.62 8.93 14.59
CA GLN A 289 -23.76 9.54 15.58
C GLN A 289 -23.74 8.74 16.90
N VAL A 290 -22.67 8.88 17.67
CA VAL A 290 -22.56 8.34 19.04
C VAL A 290 -21.74 9.28 19.91
N HIS A 291 -22.04 9.34 21.20
CA HIS A 291 -21.16 9.99 22.17
C HIS A 291 -19.96 9.09 22.52
N ASP A 292 -18.78 9.68 22.65
CA ASP A 292 -17.65 8.97 23.25
C ASP A 292 -17.86 8.80 24.76
N TYR A 293 -17.59 7.59 25.24
CA TYR A 293 -17.59 7.23 26.67
C TYR A 293 -16.31 6.51 27.08
N SER A 294 -15.30 6.49 26.20
CA SER A 294 -14.02 5.84 26.48
C SER A 294 -13.15 6.67 27.43
N GLY A 295 -13.43 7.97 27.52
CA GLY A 295 -12.63 8.93 28.29
C GLY A 295 -11.33 9.31 27.59
N ILE A 296 -11.15 8.95 26.32
CA ILE A 296 -10.02 9.36 25.50
C ILE A 296 -10.15 10.84 25.13
N SER A 297 -9.04 11.56 25.02
CA SER A 297 -9.06 12.89 24.43
C SER A 297 -9.41 12.83 22.93
N LYS A 298 -10.07 13.88 22.43
CA LYS A 298 -10.39 14.03 21.01
C LYS A 298 -9.15 13.93 20.12
N ASP A 299 -8.01 14.48 20.57
CA ASP A 299 -6.75 14.45 19.83
C ASP A 299 -6.17 13.03 19.74
N ALA A 300 -6.18 12.27 20.83
CA ALA A 300 -5.77 10.87 20.82
C ALA A 300 -6.73 10.00 20.00
N PHE A 301 -8.03 10.30 20.03
CA PHE A 301 -8.99 9.63 19.16
C PHE A 301 -8.76 9.95 17.68
N ASN A 302 -8.40 11.18 17.31
CA ASN A 302 -8.03 11.51 15.93
C ASN A 302 -6.82 10.71 15.44
N VAL A 303 -5.81 10.50 16.32
CA VAL A 303 -4.68 9.61 16.03
C VAL A 303 -5.15 8.17 15.81
N LEU A 304 -6.05 7.67 16.66
CA LEU A 304 -6.66 6.35 16.49
C LEU A 304 -7.38 6.25 15.14
N ILE A 305 -8.26 7.19 14.83
CA ILE A 305 -9.02 7.20 13.57
C ILE A 305 -8.06 7.20 12.37
N LYS A 306 -7.04 8.07 12.33
CA LYS A 306 -6.05 8.06 11.24
C LYS A 306 -5.36 6.70 11.12
N PHE A 307 -5.01 6.06 12.24
CA PHE A 307 -4.43 4.73 12.25
C PHE A 307 -5.40 3.67 11.68
N LEU A 308 -6.69 3.72 12.00
CA LEU A 308 -7.69 2.78 11.46
C LEU A 308 -7.83 2.85 9.94
N TYR A 309 -7.49 3.97 9.31
CA TYR A 309 -7.44 4.08 7.85
C TYR A 309 -6.10 3.60 7.29
N THR A 310 -5.00 4.03 7.92
CA THR A 310 -3.70 4.06 7.25
C THR A 310 -2.70 3.03 7.77
N GLU A 311 -2.96 2.44 8.95
CA GLU A 311 -2.01 1.63 9.72
C GLU A 311 -0.71 2.39 10.06
N LYS A 312 -0.70 3.72 9.98
CA LYS A 312 0.47 4.57 10.23
C LYS A 312 0.28 5.42 11.49
N LEU A 313 1.40 5.66 12.18
CA LEU A 313 1.52 6.64 13.25
C LEU A 313 2.62 7.63 12.87
N ASP A 314 2.35 8.92 13.02
CA ASP A 314 3.33 9.96 12.76
C ASP A 314 4.33 10.04 13.93
N SER A 315 5.62 10.21 13.62
CA SER A 315 6.68 10.26 14.64
C SER A 315 6.69 11.54 15.48
N ASN A 316 5.90 12.55 15.09
CA ASN A 316 5.85 13.86 15.74
C ASN A 316 4.63 14.03 16.67
N ILE A 317 3.88 12.96 16.94
CA ILE A 317 2.71 13.01 17.83
C ILE A 317 3.21 13.31 19.27
N PRO A 318 2.63 14.30 19.95
CA PRO A 318 2.97 14.62 21.34
C PRO A 318 2.84 13.41 22.29
N GLN A 319 3.81 13.29 23.20
CA GLN A 319 3.90 12.16 24.13
C GLN A 319 2.64 11.96 24.97
N ASN A 320 2.01 13.05 25.44
CA ASN A 320 0.79 12.98 26.22
C ASN A 320 -0.40 12.41 25.43
N ILE A 321 -0.47 12.68 24.12
CA ILE A 321 -1.51 12.15 23.23
C ILE A 321 -1.29 10.64 23.02
N LEU A 322 -0.03 10.22 22.82
CA LEU A 322 0.31 8.80 22.67
C LEU A 322 0.06 8.00 23.95
N GLN A 323 0.34 8.57 25.12
CA GLN A 323 0.04 7.95 26.41
C GLN A 323 -1.47 7.81 26.64
N ASP A 324 -2.23 8.86 26.35
CA ASP A 324 -3.69 8.84 26.46
C ASP A 324 -4.32 7.77 25.56
N LEU A 325 -3.85 7.66 24.30
CA LEU A 325 -4.23 6.59 23.38
C LEU A 325 -3.87 5.21 23.94
N GLN A 326 -2.63 5.02 24.39
CA GLN A 326 -2.14 3.74 24.90
C GLN A 326 -2.93 3.24 26.11
N GLU A 327 -3.33 4.13 27.02
CA GLU A 327 -4.11 3.75 28.21
C GLU A 327 -5.52 3.25 27.87
N LYS A 328 -6.07 3.67 26.73
CA LYS A 328 -7.50 3.50 26.39
C LYS A 328 -7.73 2.63 25.16
N ILE A 329 -6.67 2.23 24.48
CA ILE A 329 -6.74 1.46 23.23
C ILE A 329 -7.54 0.14 23.36
N ASP A 330 -7.40 -0.56 24.50
CA ASP A 330 -8.09 -1.81 24.78
C ASP A 330 -9.62 -1.65 24.77
N TYR A 331 -10.13 -0.47 25.13
CA TYR A 331 -11.56 -0.15 25.11
C TYR A 331 -12.15 -0.35 23.70
N PHE A 332 -11.39 0.02 22.66
CA PHE A 332 -11.86 0.00 21.28
C PHE A 332 -11.83 -1.39 20.63
N GLN A 333 -11.30 -2.41 21.31
CA GLN A 333 -11.33 -3.81 20.85
C GLN A 333 -10.88 -3.95 19.38
N LEU A 334 -9.69 -3.44 19.07
CA LEU A 334 -9.19 -3.39 17.69
C LEU A 334 -8.72 -4.77 17.22
N ASN A 335 -9.04 -5.14 15.96
CA ASN A 335 -8.57 -6.39 15.34
C ASN A 335 -7.02 -6.51 15.31
N GLU A 336 -6.35 -5.35 15.33
CA GLU A 336 -4.89 -5.16 15.26
C GLU A 336 -4.31 -4.43 16.48
N ASN A 337 -4.96 -4.53 17.64
CA ASN A 337 -4.52 -3.83 18.85
C ASN A 337 -3.00 -3.97 19.13
N SER A 338 -2.46 -5.17 18.98
CA SER A 338 -1.03 -5.46 19.21
C SER A 338 -0.08 -4.64 18.33
N SER A 339 -0.43 -4.33 17.08
CA SER A 339 0.46 -3.56 16.18
C SER A 339 0.49 -2.09 16.53
N LEU A 340 -0.64 -1.51 16.92
CA LEU A 340 -0.72 -0.11 17.34
C LEU A 340 0.06 0.10 18.65
N ASP A 341 -0.10 -0.81 19.62
CA ASP A 341 0.65 -0.79 20.87
C ASP A 341 2.16 -0.84 20.70
N GLU A 342 2.65 -1.70 19.81
CA GLU A 342 4.08 -1.80 19.50
C GLU A 342 4.60 -0.49 18.90
N LYS A 343 3.89 0.10 17.94
CA LYS A 343 4.27 1.37 17.32
C LYS A 343 4.26 2.53 18.31
N ILE A 344 3.29 2.59 19.21
CA ILE A 344 3.27 3.60 20.28
C ILE A 344 4.50 3.44 21.18
N LYS A 345 4.83 2.20 21.60
CA LYS A 345 6.02 1.91 22.41
C LYS A 345 7.32 2.26 21.70
N GLU A 346 7.39 2.16 20.38
CA GLU A 346 8.55 2.57 19.60
C GLU A 346 8.75 4.08 19.57
N ILE A 347 7.67 4.87 19.47
CA ILE A 347 7.74 6.34 19.45
C ILE A 347 8.02 6.91 20.85
N LEU A 348 7.58 6.23 21.91
CA LEU A 348 7.78 6.65 23.29
C LEU A 348 9.18 6.35 23.87
N LYS A 349 10.01 5.57 23.15
CA LYS A 349 11.40 5.27 23.52
C LYS A 349 12.34 6.35 23.01
#